data_AF-A0A7W6MKA2-F1
#
_entry.id   AF-A0A7W6MKA2-F1
#
_cell.length_a   1.000
_cell.length_b   1.000
_cell.length_c   1.000
_cell.angle_alpha   90.00
_cell.angle_beta   90.00
_cell.angle_gamma   90.00
#
_symmetry.space_group_name_H-M   'P 1'
#
loop_
_entity.id
_entity.type
_entity.pdbx_description
1 polymer ?
#
loop_
_entity_poly.entity_id
_entity_poly.type
_entity_poly.pdbx_seq_one_letter_code
_entity_poly.pdbx_strand_id
1 'polypeptide(L)'
;MRLVRFGLRGQERPGILDGDDRIRDVSATVRNWRGDSLDPSFLASLREMDLASLPEADPASRLCAPIAGVRKIIGVGPNFHDSARLAGFKINPEPTIFMKAPSAISGPTDPIEIPRLSTRTDWGVELAVVMGRTAKYVSVETAMDHVAGFTLANWSGPHFAGQAAVGFRH
;
A
#
# COMPACT_ATOMS: atom_id res chain seq x y z
N MET A 1 -1.15 -13.66 6.43
CA MET A 1 -0.50 -12.64 7.30
C MET A 1 -0.77 -11.26 6.72
N ARG A 2 -1.21 -10.31 7.54
CA ARG A 2 -1.51 -8.92 7.12
C ARG A 2 -0.61 -7.97 7.89
N LEU A 3 0.18 -7.18 7.16
CA LEU A 3 1.13 -6.23 7.73
C LEU A 3 0.46 -4.87 7.90
N VAL A 4 0.64 -4.23 9.05
CA VAL A 4 0.10 -2.91 9.34
C VAL A 4 1.16 -2.00 9.94
N ARG A 5 0.93 -0.69 9.87
CA ARG A 5 1.63 0.29 10.70
C ARG A 5 0.60 1.02 11.54
N PHE A 6 0.91 1.28 12.80
CA PHE A 6 -0.01 1.92 13.72
C PHE A 6 0.70 2.97 14.58
N GLY A 7 -0.06 3.90 15.14
CA GLY A 7 0.45 4.94 16.05
C GLY A 7 0.26 6.36 15.51
N LEU A 8 0.74 7.33 16.31
CA LEU A 8 0.68 8.74 15.96
C LEU A 8 1.62 9.05 14.77
N ARG A 9 1.29 10.11 14.03
CA ARG A 9 2.10 10.58 12.90
C ARG A 9 3.53 10.88 13.39
N GLY A 10 4.52 10.29 12.72
CA GLY A 10 5.95 10.38 13.07
C GLY A 10 6.40 9.41 14.17
N GLN A 11 5.50 8.64 14.77
CA GLN A 11 5.78 7.64 15.81
C GLN A 11 5.22 6.27 15.42
N GLU A 12 5.11 5.99 14.12
CA GLU A 12 4.47 4.78 13.64
C GLU A 12 5.33 3.54 13.89
N ARG A 13 4.69 2.48 14.37
CA ARG A 13 5.30 1.18 14.67
C ARG A 13 4.78 0.10 13.72
N PRO A 14 5.60 -0.88 13.36
CA PRO A 14 5.14 -2.02 12.56
C PRO A 14 4.34 -2.98 13.42
N GLY A 15 3.23 -3.48 12.86
CA GLY A 15 2.42 -4.52 13.46
C GLY A 15 1.98 -5.57 12.44
N ILE A 16 1.42 -6.65 12.95
CA ILE A 16 0.78 -7.72 12.18
C ILE A 16 -0.63 -7.92 12.76
N LEU A 17 -1.64 -8.09 11.89
CA LEU A 17 -2.97 -8.51 12.36
C LEU A 17 -2.95 -10.01 12.64
N ASP A 18 -3.35 -10.40 13.84
CA ASP A 18 -3.57 -11.79 14.21
C ASP A 18 -4.89 -12.35 13.64
N GLY A 19 -5.28 -13.54 14.12
CA GLY A 19 -6.51 -14.22 13.70
C GLY A 19 -7.80 -13.53 14.15
N ASP A 20 -7.72 -12.66 15.16
CA ASP A 20 -8.84 -11.92 15.74
C ASP A 20 -8.85 -10.44 15.32
N ASP A 21 -8.13 -10.11 14.23
CA ASP A 21 -7.95 -8.74 13.72
C ASP A 21 -7.27 -7.77 14.71
N ARG A 22 -6.58 -8.28 15.74
CA ARG A 22 -5.87 -7.43 16.70
C ARG A 22 -4.47 -7.12 16.17
N ILE A 23 -4.04 -5.90 16.42
CA ILE A 23 -2.71 -5.45 16.00
C ILE A 23 -1.68 -5.96 17.02
N ARG A 24 -0.81 -6.86 16.58
CA ARG A 24 0.34 -7.34 17.35
C ARG A 24 1.57 -6.56 16.98
N ASP A 25 2.20 -5.97 17.98
CA ASP A 25 3.36 -5.11 17.84
C ASP A 25 4.62 -5.93 17.62
N VAL A 26 5.24 -5.76 16.44
CA VAL A 26 6.47 -6.47 16.08
C VAL A 26 7.70 -5.58 16.15
N SER A 27 7.61 -4.41 16.79
CA SER A 27 8.72 -3.43 16.78
C SER A 27 10.01 -3.93 17.43
N ALA A 28 9.93 -4.98 18.26
CA ALA A 28 11.10 -5.64 18.85
C ALA A 28 11.91 -6.45 17.81
N THR A 29 11.25 -6.94 16.75
CA THR A 29 11.86 -7.78 15.71
C THR A 29 12.08 -7.02 14.41
N VAL A 30 11.12 -6.15 14.05
CA VAL A 30 11.12 -5.40 12.80
C VAL A 30 11.09 -3.93 13.12
N ARG A 31 12.02 -3.15 12.56
CA ARG A 31 12.05 -1.69 12.80
C ARG A 31 10.89 -0.96 12.13
N ASN A 32 10.57 -1.34 10.89
CA ASN A 32 9.45 -0.80 10.12
C ASN A 32 9.23 -1.67 8.87
N TRP A 33 8.05 -1.59 8.25
CA TRP A 33 7.78 -2.25 6.96
C TRP A 33 8.35 -1.43 5.81
N ARG A 34 9.62 -1.67 5.46
CA ARG A 34 10.34 -1.00 4.36
C ARG A 34 11.55 -1.82 3.92
N GLY A 35 11.94 -1.67 2.65
CA GLY A 35 13.18 -2.29 2.15
C GLY A 35 13.21 -3.79 2.42
N ASP A 36 14.29 -4.28 3.00
CA ASP A 36 14.54 -5.72 3.21
C ASP A 36 13.51 -6.40 4.12
N SER A 37 12.81 -5.66 4.99
CA SER A 37 11.73 -6.23 5.80
C SER A 37 10.49 -6.60 4.98
N LEU A 38 10.45 -6.25 3.69
CA LEU A 38 9.40 -6.61 2.74
C LEU A 38 9.85 -7.77 1.83
N ASP A 39 11.08 -8.26 1.98
CA ASP A 39 11.55 -9.41 1.21
C ASP A 39 10.62 -10.62 1.43
N PRO A 40 10.11 -11.28 0.38
CA PRO A 40 9.18 -12.40 0.53
C PRO A 40 9.71 -13.55 1.39
N SER A 41 11.03 -13.81 1.38
CA SER A 41 11.65 -14.84 2.22
C SER A 41 11.70 -14.42 3.68
N PHE A 42 11.97 -13.14 3.97
CA PHE A 42 11.88 -12.60 5.32
C PHE A 42 10.43 -12.67 5.83
N LEU A 43 9.46 -12.23 5.02
CA LEU A 43 8.05 -12.30 5.36
C LEU A 43 7.56 -13.73 5.57
N ALA A 44 8.11 -14.71 4.84
CA ALA A 44 7.82 -16.12 5.07
C ALA A 44 8.29 -16.58 6.46
N SER A 45 9.49 -16.17 6.90
CA SER A 45 9.98 -16.52 8.25
C SER A 45 9.13 -15.96 9.39
N LEU A 46 8.42 -14.85 9.17
CA LEU A 46 7.53 -14.26 10.17
C LEU A 46 6.23 -15.07 10.37
N ARG A 47 5.88 -15.97 9.44
CA ARG A 47 4.66 -16.78 9.57
C ARG A 47 4.73 -17.79 10.71
N GLU A 48 5.93 -18.17 11.10
CA GLU A 48 6.20 -19.08 12.22
C GLU A 48 6.22 -18.36 13.58
N MET A 49 6.04 -17.04 13.60
CA MET A 49 6.03 -16.25 14.83
C MET A 49 4.76 -16.48 15.63
N ASP A 50 4.89 -16.75 16.92
CA ASP A 50 3.76 -16.77 17.84
C ASP A 50 3.27 -15.34 18.11
N LEU A 51 2.32 -14.89 17.28
CA LEU A 51 1.73 -13.56 17.39
C LEU A 51 1.01 -13.34 18.73
N ALA A 52 0.47 -14.39 19.35
CA ALA A 52 -0.26 -14.32 20.62
C ALA A 52 0.65 -14.03 21.82
N SER A 53 1.96 -14.22 21.67
CA SER A 53 2.96 -13.85 22.69
C SER A 53 3.39 -12.38 22.64
N LEU A 54 3.13 -11.69 21.52
CA LEU A 54 3.59 -10.31 21.31
C LEU A 54 2.71 -9.29 22.04
N PRO A 55 3.18 -8.06 22.31
CA PRO A 55 2.31 -7.02 22.82
C PRO A 55 1.17 -6.69 21.85
N GLU A 56 -0.04 -6.55 22.39
CA GLU A 56 -1.20 -6.04 21.63
C GLU A 56 -1.16 -4.50 21.64
N ALA A 57 -1.41 -3.88 20.49
CA ALA A 57 -1.58 -2.43 20.42
C ALA A 57 -2.97 -2.02 20.91
N ASP A 58 -3.10 -0.78 21.39
CA ASP A 58 -4.40 -0.20 21.72
C ASP A 58 -5.33 -0.26 20.48
N PRO A 59 -6.53 -0.86 20.57
CA PRO A 59 -7.49 -0.90 19.46
C PRO A 59 -7.87 0.49 18.91
N ALA A 60 -7.74 1.55 19.72
CA ALA A 60 -7.97 2.93 19.28
C ALA A 60 -6.78 3.53 18.50
N SER A 61 -5.68 2.78 18.33
CA SER A 61 -4.51 3.23 17.59
C SER A 61 -4.84 3.56 16.13
N ARG A 62 -4.42 4.74 15.68
CA ARG A 62 -4.54 5.14 14.28
C ARG A 62 -3.75 4.18 13.38
N LEU A 63 -4.39 3.67 12.34
CA LEU A 63 -3.72 2.97 11.24
C LEU A 63 -3.01 3.95 10.31
N CYS A 64 -1.78 3.59 9.96
CA CYS A 64 -0.91 4.38 9.08
C CYS A 64 -0.86 3.73 7.69
N ALA A 65 -0.24 4.42 6.73
CA ALA A 65 0.13 3.76 5.48
C ALA A 65 1.02 2.54 5.80
N PRO A 66 0.68 1.35 5.27
CA PRO A 66 1.28 0.10 5.75
C PRO A 66 2.76 -0.03 5.39
N ILE A 67 3.23 0.72 4.38
CA ILE A 67 4.63 0.71 3.94
C ILE A 67 5.29 2.05 4.27
N ALA A 68 6.43 2.01 4.94
CA ALA A 68 7.25 3.18 5.22
C ALA A 68 8.27 3.42 4.10
N GLY A 69 8.64 4.69 3.89
CA GLY A 69 9.77 5.05 3.01
C GLY A 69 9.58 4.65 1.54
N VAL A 70 8.34 4.65 1.05
CA VAL A 70 8.04 4.41 -0.37
C VAL A 70 8.77 5.47 -1.21
N ARG A 71 9.58 5.01 -2.18
CA ARG A 71 10.39 5.90 -3.03
C ARG A 71 9.76 6.19 -4.38
N LYS A 72 8.90 5.30 -4.86
CA LYS A 72 8.24 5.38 -6.17
C LYS A 72 6.82 4.85 -6.05
N ILE A 73 5.88 5.58 -6.62
CA ILE A 73 4.53 5.09 -6.90
C ILE A 73 4.37 5.12 -8.41
N ILE A 74 4.13 3.96 -8.99
CA ILE A 74 3.96 3.79 -10.44
C ILE A 74 2.52 3.37 -10.65
N GLY A 75 1.76 4.20 -11.37
CA GLY A 75 0.39 3.91 -11.76
C GLY A 75 0.34 3.35 -13.18
N VAL A 76 -0.67 2.51 -13.43
CA VAL A 76 -0.92 1.89 -14.73
C VAL A 76 -2.32 2.27 -15.18
N GLY A 77 -2.42 2.93 -16.34
CA GLY A 77 -3.70 3.40 -16.86
C GLY A 77 -3.90 3.08 -18.34
N PRO A 78 -5.16 3.19 -18.81
CA PRO A 78 -6.30 2.49 -18.23
C PRO A 78 -6.11 0.96 -18.33
N ASN A 79 -6.27 0.23 -17.21
CA ASN A 79 -5.96 -1.21 -17.13
C ASN A 79 -7.18 -2.12 -16.86
N PHE A 80 -8.39 -1.55 -16.89
CA PHE A 80 -9.66 -2.28 -16.84
C PHE A 80 -10.50 -1.88 -18.04
N HIS A 81 -10.73 -2.82 -18.97
CA HIS A 81 -11.28 -2.53 -20.29
C HIS A 81 -12.66 -1.84 -20.21
N ASP A 82 -13.56 -2.31 -19.33
CA ASP A 82 -14.91 -1.75 -19.23
C ASP A 82 -14.90 -0.35 -18.62
N SER A 83 -14.11 -0.13 -17.56
CA SER A 83 -13.90 1.20 -16.99
C SER A 83 -13.27 2.17 -17.98
N ALA A 84 -12.32 1.70 -18.80
CA ALA A 84 -11.68 2.48 -19.85
C ALA A 84 -12.70 2.93 -20.90
N ARG A 85 -13.54 2.01 -21.39
CA ARG A 85 -14.60 2.31 -22.36
C ARG A 85 -15.62 3.30 -21.80
N LEU A 86 -16.09 3.09 -20.56
CA LEU A 86 -17.05 3.99 -19.90
C LEU A 86 -16.50 5.41 -19.73
N ALA A 87 -15.21 5.54 -19.44
CA ALA A 87 -14.53 6.83 -19.33
C ALA A 87 -14.11 7.43 -20.70
N GLY A 88 -14.38 6.74 -21.81
CA GLY A 88 -14.03 7.20 -23.16
C GLY A 88 -12.54 7.12 -23.50
N PHE A 89 -11.76 6.34 -22.74
CA PHE A 89 -10.33 6.17 -23.01
C PHE A 89 -10.06 5.20 -24.16
N LYS A 90 -9.02 5.49 -24.95
CA LYS A 90 -8.44 4.54 -25.90
C LYS A 90 -7.66 3.48 -25.13
N ILE A 91 -7.86 2.21 -25.47
CA ILE A 91 -7.08 1.10 -24.93
C ILE A 91 -5.82 0.99 -25.76
N ASN A 92 -4.67 1.22 -25.13
CA ASN A 92 -3.36 1.09 -25.76
C ASN A 92 -2.91 -0.38 -25.70
N PRO A 93 -2.18 -0.89 -26.72
CA PRO A 93 -1.60 -2.23 -26.68
C PRO A 93 -0.50 -2.38 -25.62
N GLU A 94 0.12 -1.25 -25.23
CA GLU A 94 1.14 -1.18 -24.20
C GLU A 94 0.60 -0.44 -22.96
N PRO A 95 1.04 -0.80 -21.74
CA PRO A 95 0.60 -0.14 -20.51
C PRO A 95 0.97 1.35 -20.49
N THR A 96 0.01 2.23 -20.20
CA THR A 96 0.34 3.65 -19.93
C THR A 96 0.87 3.75 -18.52
N ILE A 97 2.12 4.17 -18.38
CA ILE A 97 2.78 4.34 -17.09
C ILE A 97 2.81 5.81 -16.69
N PHE A 98 2.43 6.10 -15.45
CA PHE A 98 2.58 7.41 -14.83
C PHE A 98 3.12 7.28 -13.41
N MET A 99 3.53 8.39 -12.82
CA MET A 99 4.08 8.42 -11.47
C MET A 99 3.26 9.31 -10.55
N LYS A 100 3.30 8.97 -9.27
CA LYS A 100 2.87 9.86 -8.21
C LYS A 100 3.96 10.10 -7.18
N ALA A 101 3.99 11.33 -6.69
CA ALA A 101 4.82 11.71 -5.57
C ALA A 101 4.49 10.89 -4.30
N PRO A 102 5.48 10.25 -3.66
CA PRO A 102 5.29 9.54 -2.39
C PRO A 102 4.71 10.39 -1.25
N SER A 103 4.86 11.72 -1.32
CA SER A 103 4.24 12.66 -0.37
C SER A 103 2.72 12.60 -0.33
N ALA A 104 2.09 11.96 -1.31
CA ALA A 104 0.64 11.83 -1.39
C ALA A 104 0.09 10.55 -0.75
N ILE A 105 0.95 9.74 -0.12
CA ILE A 105 0.54 8.56 0.63
C ILE A 105 -0.03 8.99 1.97
N SER A 106 -1.20 8.44 2.30
CA SER A 106 -1.86 8.64 3.59
C SER A 106 -2.34 7.31 4.17
N GLY A 107 -2.63 7.31 5.47
CA GLY A 107 -3.26 6.18 6.14
C GLY A 107 -4.69 5.94 5.64
N PRO A 108 -5.25 4.74 5.88
CA PRO A 108 -6.57 4.35 5.38
C PRO A 108 -7.70 5.25 5.86
N THR A 109 -7.54 5.89 7.02
CA THR A 109 -8.54 6.77 7.65
C THR A 109 -8.06 8.20 7.80
N ASP A 110 -6.93 8.55 7.17
CA ASP A 110 -6.47 9.93 7.15
C ASP A 110 -7.42 10.81 6.32
N PRO A 111 -7.65 12.06 6.74
CA PRO A 111 -8.40 13.01 5.92
C PRO A 111 -7.64 13.32 4.62
N ILE A 112 -8.39 13.41 3.53
CA ILE A 112 -7.88 13.83 2.22
C ILE A 112 -7.98 15.34 2.11
N GLU A 113 -6.84 16.02 1.97
CA GLU A 113 -6.81 17.45 1.71
C GLU A 113 -7.12 17.74 0.23
N ILE A 114 -8.25 18.41 -0.02
CA ILE A 114 -8.64 18.85 -1.35
C ILE A 114 -8.04 20.24 -1.62
N PRO A 115 -7.24 20.42 -2.68
CA PRO A 115 -6.67 21.72 -3.01
C PRO A 115 -7.74 22.79 -3.24
N ARG A 116 -7.49 24.03 -2.80
CA ARG A 116 -8.47 25.14 -2.85
C ARG A 116 -9.08 25.43 -4.23
N LEU A 117 -8.33 25.18 -5.30
CA LEU A 117 -8.76 25.41 -6.69
C LEU A 117 -9.21 24.13 -7.41
N SER A 118 -9.33 23.02 -6.67
CA SER A 118 -9.85 21.78 -7.23
C SER A 118 -11.34 21.95 -7.53
N THR A 119 -11.69 21.98 -8.80
CA THR A 119 -13.09 22.06 -9.26
C THR A 119 -13.74 20.68 -9.40
N ARG A 120 -12.92 19.63 -9.43
CA ARG A 120 -13.35 18.23 -9.51
C ARG A 120 -12.31 17.34 -8.86
N THR A 121 -12.73 16.51 -7.91
CA THR A 121 -11.89 15.48 -7.28
C THR A 121 -12.61 14.16 -7.42
N ASP A 122 -12.02 13.25 -8.18
CA ASP A 122 -12.55 11.91 -8.36
C ASP A 122 -11.81 10.92 -7.45
N TRP A 123 -12.42 9.75 -7.28
CA TRP A 123 -11.87 8.63 -6.54
C TRP A 123 -11.73 7.43 -7.47
N GLY A 124 -10.81 6.53 -7.14
CA GLY A 124 -10.62 5.29 -7.88
C GLY A 124 -10.02 4.23 -6.97
N VAL A 125 -10.74 3.14 -6.73
CA VAL A 125 -10.18 2.01 -5.99
C VAL A 125 -9.28 1.22 -6.93
N GLU A 126 -8.02 1.05 -6.51
CA GLU A 126 -6.99 0.34 -7.25
C GLU A 126 -6.36 -0.76 -6.38
N LEU A 127 -5.91 -1.82 -7.04
CA LEU A 127 -5.04 -2.82 -6.42
C LEU A 127 -3.60 -2.31 -6.48
N ALA A 128 -2.99 -2.06 -5.32
CA ALA A 128 -1.59 -1.72 -5.24
C ALA A 128 -0.74 -2.99 -5.01
N VAL A 129 0.29 -3.15 -5.84
CA VAL A 129 1.31 -4.19 -5.70
C VAL A 129 2.49 -3.62 -4.94
N VAL A 130 2.85 -4.25 -3.81
CA VAL A 130 4.00 -3.84 -3.01
C VAL A 130 5.21 -4.69 -3.40
N MET A 131 6.26 -4.04 -3.92
CA MET A 131 7.50 -4.71 -4.25
C MET A 131 8.33 -4.99 -2.98
N GLY A 132 8.74 -6.24 -2.81
CA GLY A 132 9.62 -6.69 -1.72
C GLY A 132 11.09 -6.77 -2.10
N ARG A 133 11.37 -6.99 -3.39
CA ARG A 133 12.73 -7.07 -3.94
C ARG A 133 12.94 -6.05 -5.05
N THR A 134 14.20 -5.69 -5.28
CA THR A 134 14.57 -4.93 -6.49
C THR A 134 14.25 -5.77 -7.72
N ALA A 135 13.50 -5.21 -8.66
CA ALA A 135 13.16 -5.85 -9.93
C ALA A 135 13.77 -5.04 -11.08
N LYS A 136 14.54 -5.70 -11.94
CA LYS A 136 15.13 -5.12 -13.15
C LYS A 136 15.26 -6.23 -14.20
N TYR A 137 14.68 -6.03 -15.39
CA TYR A 137 14.63 -7.05 -16.46
C TYR A 137 14.12 -8.42 -15.97
N VAL A 138 13.09 -8.40 -15.12
CA VAL A 138 12.46 -9.62 -14.58
C VAL A 138 11.48 -10.17 -15.62
N SER A 139 11.44 -11.49 -15.77
CA SER A 139 10.49 -12.15 -16.67
C SER A 139 9.08 -12.17 -16.06
N VAL A 140 8.06 -12.42 -16.88
CA VAL A 140 6.68 -12.49 -16.38
C VAL A 140 6.50 -13.64 -15.40
N GLU A 141 7.16 -14.76 -15.66
CA GLU A 141 7.07 -16.00 -14.88
C GLU A 141 7.64 -15.85 -13.47
N THR A 142 8.64 -14.98 -13.30
CA THR A 142 9.35 -14.74 -12.04
C THR A 142 8.95 -13.44 -11.36
N ALA A 143 8.09 -12.63 -11.99
CA ALA A 143 7.70 -11.31 -11.48
C ALA A 143 7.10 -11.38 -10.06
N MET A 144 6.31 -12.42 -9.78
CA MET A 144 5.66 -12.61 -8.48
C MET A 144 6.65 -12.90 -7.34
N ASP A 145 7.85 -13.41 -7.63
CA ASP A 145 8.88 -13.67 -6.63
C ASP A 145 9.48 -12.38 -6.05
N HIS A 146 9.19 -11.23 -6.68
CA HIS A 146 9.60 -9.91 -6.23
C HIS A 146 8.51 -9.16 -5.46
N VAL A 147 7.29 -9.70 -5.38
CA VAL A 147 6.13 -9.05 -4.75
C VAL A 147 6.07 -9.43 -3.27
N ALA A 148 6.07 -8.42 -2.40
CA ALA A 148 5.87 -8.59 -0.95
C ALA A 148 4.42 -8.91 -0.61
N GLY A 149 3.50 -8.31 -1.35
CA GLY A 149 2.07 -8.49 -1.17
C GLY A 149 1.26 -7.43 -1.89
N PHE A 150 -0.01 -7.35 -1.52
CA PHE A 150 -0.99 -6.48 -2.12
C PHE A 150 -1.70 -5.65 -1.06
N THR A 151 -2.24 -4.52 -1.47
CA THR A 151 -3.05 -3.66 -0.62
C THR A 151 -4.02 -2.85 -1.49
N LEU A 152 -5.09 -2.31 -0.93
CA LEU A 152 -5.97 -1.41 -1.68
C LEU A 152 -5.35 -0.03 -1.69
N ALA A 153 -5.47 0.69 -2.79
CA ALA A 153 -5.17 2.12 -2.86
C ALA A 153 -6.39 2.87 -3.39
N ASN A 154 -6.75 4.01 -2.81
CA ASN A 154 -7.66 4.96 -3.46
C ASN A 154 -6.82 5.99 -4.21
N TRP A 155 -7.05 6.18 -5.52
CA TRP A 155 -6.42 7.18 -6.36
C TRP A 155 -7.27 8.46 -6.45
N SER A 156 -6.91 9.39 -5.56
CA SER A 156 -7.55 10.66 -5.14
C SER A 156 -7.34 12.01 -5.80
N GLY A 157 -7.83 12.40 -6.98
CA GLY A 157 -7.44 13.73 -7.51
C GLY A 157 -8.27 14.37 -8.62
N PRO A 158 -8.04 15.67 -8.91
CA PRO A 158 -8.39 16.21 -10.22
C PRO A 158 -7.64 15.41 -11.27
N HIS A 159 -8.19 15.29 -12.48
CA HIS A 159 -7.51 14.68 -13.62
C HIS A 159 -6.00 15.03 -13.55
N PHE A 160 -5.16 14.03 -13.24
CA PHE A 160 -3.70 14.06 -13.08
C PHE A 160 -3.01 14.32 -11.71
N ALA A 161 -3.67 14.46 -10.55
CA ALA A 161 -2.95 14.62 -9.27
C ALA A 161 -3.61 13.96 -8.04
N GLY A 162 -3.50 12.62 -7.87
CA GLY A 162 -4.45 11.92 -6.99
C GLY A 162 -4.00 11.18 -5.71
N GLN A 163 -4.15 11.69 -4.47
CA GLN A 163 -3.69 11.05 -3.19
C GLN A 163 -3.92 9.53 -3.13
N ALA A 164 -2.98 8.76 -2.56
CA ALA A 164 -3.07 7.30 -2.43
C ALA A 164 -3.40 6.91 -0.98
N ALA A 165 -4.65 6.53 -0.71
CA ALA A 165 -5.05 6.00 0.60
C ALA A 165 -4.98 4.49 0.59
N VAL A 166 -4.15 3.89 1.45
CA VAL A 166 -3.88 2.46 1.42
C VAL A 166 -4.64 1.71 2.52
N GLY A 167 -5.49 0.74 2.16
CA GLY A 167 -6.37 0.03 3.11
C GLY A 167 -6.42 -1.50 2.92
N PHE A 168 -6.75 -2.21 4.00
CA PHE A 168 -7.16 -3.61 3.98
C PHE A 168 -8.66 -3.66 4.31
N ARG A 169 -9.45 -4.45 3.59
CA ARG A 169 -10.85 -4.70 3.95
C ARG A 169 -10.92 -5.74 5.07
N HIS A 170 -11.85 -5.48 6.00
CA HIS A 170 -12.38 -6.42 6.99
C HIS A 170 -13.01 -7.63 6.31
#